data_AF-A0A8J2PN49-F1
#
_entry.id   AF-A0A8J2PN49-F1
#
_cell.length_a   1.000
_cell.length_b   1.000
_cell.length_c   1.000
_cell.angle_alpha   90.00
_cell.angle_beta   90.00
_cell.angle_gamma   90.00
#
_symmetry.space_group_name_H-M   'P 1'
#
loop_
_entity.id
_entity.type
_entity.pdbx_description
1 polymer ?
#
loop_
_entity_poly.entity_id
_entity_poly.type
_entity_poly.pdbx_seq_one_letter_code
_entity_poly.pdbx_strand_id
1 'polypeptide(L)'
;MHAGLACSLSSEMIISIILRYSKNSKTITMVIIYHYTSASNAIKIENSGVIYQSTSPAAYGKGVYLTSLSPSNKTDTIAFNNHTRSQLGEQQREKYAKKAEVAFEFDSDEIGATQIRSTRGRDIWVVHDKDIILGNCAWRKVYTRM
;
A
#
# COMPACT_ATOMS: atom_id res chain seq x y z
N MET A 1 -25.02 -18.93 -50.46
CA MET A 1 -26.23 -18.99 -49.61
C MET A 1 -25.75 -19.01 -48.17
N HIS A 2 -26.06 -17.94 -47.43
CA HIS A 2 -25.63 -17.71 -46.03
C HIS A 2 -26.63 -18.33 -45.07
N ALA A 3 -26.16 -19.05 -44.05
CA ALA A 3 -26.94 -19.34 -42.85
C ALA A 3 -26.05 -19.13 -41.62
N GLY A 4 -26.07 -17.92 -41.08
CA GLY A 4 -25.50 -17.59 -39.78
C GLY A 4 -26.54 -17.85 -38.69
N LEU A 5 -26.30 -18.87 -37.86
CA LEU A 5 -27.07 -19.14 -36.66
C LEU A 5 -26.54 -18.23 -35.53
N ALA A 6 -27.20 -17.09 -35.32
CA ALA A 6 -27.05 -16.33 -34.09
C ALA A 6 -27.79 -17.07 -32.96
N CYS A 7 -27.04 -17.73 -32.08
CA CYS A 7 -27.56 -18.36 -30.88
C CYS A 7 -28.08 -17.28 -29.93
N SER A 8 -29.40 -17.15 -29.78
CA SER A 8 -29.99 -16.22 -28.81
C SER A 8 -29.85 -16.81 -27.41
N LEU A 9 -29.06 -16.16 -26.57
CA LEU A 9 -28.97 -16.50 -25.16
C LEU A 9 -30.30 -16.14 -24.50
N SER A 10 -30.88 -17.06 -23.74
CA SER A 10 -32.11 -16.80 -23.01
C SER A 10 -31.89 -15.74 -21.94
N SER A 11 -32.94 -14.95 -21.64
CA SER A 11 -32.90 -13.89 -20.63
C SER A 11 -32.44 -14.40 -19.26
N GLU A 12 -32.83 -15.63 -18.91
CA GLU A 12 -32.38 -16.31 -17.67
C GLU A 12 -30.86 -16.57 -17.65
N MET A 13 -30.28 -16.93 -18.81
CA MET A 13 -28.85 -17.14 -18.95
C MET A 13 -28.08 -15.83 -18.79
N ILE A 14 -28.57 -14.75 -19.40
CA ILE A 14 -27.99 -13.40 -19.28
C ILE A 14 -28.06 -12.92 -17.82
N ILE A 15 -29.20 -13.06 -17.16
CA ILE A 15 -29.38 -12.70 -15.74
C ILE A 15 -28.42 -13.52 -14.86
N SER A 16 -28.28 -14.82 -15.10
CA SER A 16 -27.36 -15.66 -14.33
C SER A 16 -25.89 -15.27 -14.51
N ILE A 17 -25.48 -14.85 -15.70
CA ILE A 17 -24.12 -14.36 -15.99
C ILE A 17 -23.88 -13.04 -15.27
N ILE A 18 -24.82 -12.09 -15.34
CA ILE A 18 -24.74 -10.80 -14.65
C ILE A 18 -24.69 -11.00 -13.13
N LEU A 19 -25.53 -11.86 -12.57
CA LEU A 19 -25.55 -12.14 -11.13
C LEU A 19 -24.29 -12.87 -10.65
N ARG A 20 -23.71 -13.76 -11.46
CA ARG A 20 -22.41 -14.40 -11.16
C ARG A 20 -21.26 -13.40 -11.22
N TYR A 21 -21.29 -12.46 -12.18
CA TYR A 21 -20.30 -11.38 -12.27
C TYR A 21 -20.42 -10.43 -11.08
N SER A 22 -21.64 -10.07 -10.70
CA SER A 22 -21.93 -9.18 -9.56
C SER A 22 -21.56 -9.79 -8.21
N LYS A 23 -21.73 -11.11 -8.02
CA LYS A 23 -21.31 -11.80 -6.79
C LYS A 23 -19.79 -11.97 -6.64
N ASN A 24 -19.02 -11.76 -7.71
CA ASN A 24 -17.55 -11.77 -7.70
C ASN A 24 -16.94 -10.35 -7.64
N SER A 25 -17.75 -9.29 -7.60
CA SER A 25 -17.26 -7.99 -7.13
C SER A 25 -16.99 -8.11 -5.63
N LYS A 26 -15.80 -8.62 -5.32
CA LYS A 26 -15.11 -8.33 -4.07
C LYS A 26 -15.29 -6.83 -3.87
N THR A 27 -15.96 -6.40 -2.81
CA THR A 27 -15.97 -5.01 -2.41
C THR A 27 -14.51 -4.66 -2.18
N ILE A 28 -13.89 -4.03 -3.19
CA ILE A 28 -12.53 -3.55 -3.13
C ILE A 28 -12.58 -2.41 -2.11
N THR A 29 -12.33 -2.74 -0.85
CA THR A 29 -12.15 -1.73 0.18
C THR A 29 -10.84 -1.06 -0.14
N MET A 30 -10.90 0.03 -0.92
CA MET A 30 -9.74 0.84 -1.24
C MET A 30 -9.16 1.38 0.08
N VAL A 31 -8.05 0.80 0.52
CA VAL A 31 -7.34 1.27 1.71
C VAL A 31 -6.21 2.17 1.25
N ILE A 32 -6.25 3.42 1.70
CA ILE A 32 -5.16 4.34 1.47
C ILE A 32 -3.99 3.97 2.39
N ILE A 33 -2.82 3.75 1.79
CA ILE A 33 -1.61 3.35 2.50
C ILE A 33 -0.44 4.25 2.14
N TYR A 34 0.52 4.31 3.05
CA TYR A 34 1.58 5.31 3.07
C TYR A 34 2.94 4.63 3.20
N HIS A 35 3.86 4.99 2.31
CA HIS A 35 5.28 4.72 2.49
C HIS A 35 5.97 5.96 3.06
N TYR A 36 6.33 5.91 4.34
CA TYR A 36 7.03 7.00 5.03
C TYR A 36 8.53 6.97 4.77
N THR A 37 9.10 8.15 4.61
CA THR A 37 10.54 8.34 4.39
C THR A 37 11.02 9.70 4.89
N SER A 38 12.34 9.93 4.85
CA SER A 38 12.94 11.24 5.12
C SER A 38 12.81 12.16 3.91
N ALA A 39 12.84 13.48 4.12
CA ALA A 39 12.78 14.45 3.02
C ALA A 39 13.88 14.21 1.97
N SER A 40 15.10 13.87 2.41
CA SER A 40 16.23 13.57 1.53
C SER A 40 16.05 12.31 0.68
N ASN A 41 15.37 11.28 1.21
CA ASN A 41 15.07 10.07 0.46
C ASN A 41 13.85 10.24 -0.44
N ALA A 42 12.88 11.09 -0.06
CA ALA A 42 11.77 11.45 -0.93
C ALA A 42 12.28 12.03 -2.26
N ILE A 43 13.26 12.95 -2.23
CA ILE A 43 13.89 13.50 -3.44
C ILE A 43 14.50 12.40 -4.31
N LYS A 44 15.18 11.41 -3.70
CA LYS A 44 15.78 10.29 -4.44
C LYS A 44 14.71 9.38 -5.09
N ILE A 45 13.62 9.13 -4.38
CA ILE A 45 12.48 8.36 -4.89
C ILE A 45 11.84 9.11 -6.07
N GLU A 46 11.60 10.41 -5.93
CA GLU A 46 11.04 11.23 -7.02
C GLU A 46 11.94 11.25 -8.25
N ASN A 47 13.26 11.39 -8.06
CA ASN A 47 14.22 11.41 -9.16
C ASN A 47 14.38 10.05 -9.84
N SER A 48 14.30 8.96 -9.09
CA SER A 48 14.43 7.60 -9.65
C SER A 48 13.11 7.03 -10.18
N GLY A 49 11.97 7.54 -9.70
CA GLY A 49 10.65 6.98 -9.97
C GLY A 49 10.40 5.62 -9.30
N VAL A 50 11.24 5.21 -8.34
CA VAL A 50 11.20 3.86 -7.75
C VAL A 50 11.31 3.90 -6.23
N ILE A 51 10.44 3.15 -5.56
CA ILE A 51 10.61 2.77 -4.16
C ILE A 51 11.16 1.34 -4.13
N TYR A 52 12.45 1.24 -3.87
CA TYR A 52 13.13 -0.05 -3.80
C TYR A 52 12.68 -0.85 -2.57
N GLN A 53 12.46 -2.14 -2.77
CA GLN A 53 12.17 -3.08 -1.70
C GLN A 53 13.32 -3.19 -0.69
N SER A 54 12.99 -3.55 0.55
CA SER A 54 13.99 -3.85 1.57
C SER A 54 14.71 -5.17 1.25
N THR A 55 16.04 -5.14 1.26
CA THR A 55 16.92 -6.31 0.98
C THR A 55 17.67 -6.84 2.21
N SER A 56 17.58 -6.14 3.34
CA SER A 56 18.13 -6.55 4.66
C SER A 56 17.17 -7.53 5.36
N PRO A 57 17.50 -8.19 6.50
CA PRO A 57 16.54 -9.01 7.25
C PRO A 57 15.32 -8.18 7.66
N ALA A 58 14.30 -8.21 6.81
CA ALA A 58 13.08 -7.46 6.98
C ALA A 58 12.07 -8.34 7.71
N ALA A 59 11.30 -7.73 8.63
CA ALA A 59 10.51 -8.46 9.62
C ALA A 59 9.49 -9.43 9.01
N TYR A 60 9.08 -9.20 7.75
CA TYR A 60 8.06 -10.00 7.06
C TYR A 60 8.49 -10.38 5.64
N GLY A 61 9.81 -10.56 5.43
CA GLY A 61 10.38 -10.93 4.13
C GLY A 61 10.67 -9.74 3.22
N LYS A 62 11.06 -10.04 1.98
CA LYS A 62 11.47 -9.04 1.00
C LYS A 62 10.26 -8.28 0.47
N GLY A 63 10.35 -6.95 0.41
CA GLY A 63 9.25 -6.12 -0.07
C GLY A 63 9.33 -4.65 0.34
N VAL A 64 8.37 -3.87 -0.15
CA VAL A 64 8.15 -2.48 0.28
C VAL A 64 7.11 -2.45 1.39
N TYR A 65 7.44 -1.76 2.48
CA TYR A 65 6.62 -1.69 3.69
C TYR A 65 5.86 -0.37 3.74
N LEU A 66 4.57 -0.46 4.08
CA LEU A 66 3.62 0.65 4.14
C LEU A 66 2.73 0.52 5.40
N THR A 67 1.92 1.54 5.64
CA THR A 67 0.91 1.57 6.72
C THR A 67 -0.30 2.38 6.27
N SER A 68 -1.50 2.06 6.73
CA SER A 68 -2.71 2.89 6.62
C SER A 68 -2.78 3.99 7.70
N LEU A 69 -1.77 4.15 8.56
CA LEU A 69 -1.67 5.30 9.45
C LEU A 69 -1.42 6.57 8.64
N SER A 70 -2.32 7.54 8.78
CA SER A 70 -2.32 8.79 8.04
C SER A 70 -1.23 9.74 8.55
N PRO A 71 -0.72 10.68 7.72
CA PRO A 71 0.18 11.74 8.17
C PRO A 71 -0.40 12.70 9.22
N SER A 72 -1.70 12.58 9.51
CA SER A 72 -2.36 13.27 10.62
C SER A 72 -2.18 12.58 11.99
N ASN A 73 -1.75 11.31 12.00
CA ASN A 73 -1.38 10.61 13.22
C ASN A 73 -0.09 11.20 13.82
N LYS A 74 0.08 11.04 15.13
CA LYS A 74 1.30 11.49 15.82
C LYS A 74 2.52 10.79 15.23
N THR A 75 3.60 11.55 14.99
CA THR A 75 4.87 11.04 14.47
C THR A 75 5.41 9.87 15.29
N ASP A 76 5.26 9.91 16.62
CA ASP A 76 5.65 8.80 17.50
C ASP A 76 4.83 7.53 17.25
N THR A 77 3.53 7.65 16.94
CA THR A 77 2.67 6.52 16.58
C THR A 77 3.10 5.90 15.26
N ILE A 78 3.40 6.73 14.25
CA ILE A 78 3.90 6.27 12.95
C ILE A 78 5.27 5.60 13.12
N ALA A 79 6.18 6.21 13.88
CA ALA A 79 7.50 5.68 14.17
C ALA A 79 7.45 4.33 14.90
N PHE A 80 6.60 4.23 15.93
CA PHE A 80 6.37 2.98 16.65
C PHE A 80 5.77 1.90 15.75
N ASN A 81 4.80 2.29 14.92
CA ASN A 81 4.21 1.39 13.96
C ASN A 81 5.19 0.93 12.88
N ASN A 82 6.22 1.71 12.55
CA ASN A 82 7.22 1.35 11.54
C ASN A 82 8.41 0.59 12.15
N HIS A 83 8.71 0.78 13.44
CA HIS A 83 9.88 0.22 14.11
C HIS A 83 9.50 -0.55 15.37
N THR A 84 9.76 -1.86 15.37
CA THR A 84 9.31 -2.93 16.31
C THR A 84 9.65 -2.75 17.81
N ARG A 85 9.96 -1.56 18.32
CA ARG A 85 10.45 -1.35 19.69
C ARG A 85 9.36 -0.80 20.60
N SER A 86 9.06 -1.57 21.65
CA SER A 86 8.00 -1.32 22.64
C SER A 86 8.15 -0.02 23.43
N GLN A 87 9.34 0.60 23.45
CA GLN A 87 9.55 1.96 23.96
C GLN A 87 10.71 2.59 23.19
N LEU A 88 10.42 3.63 22.41
CA LEU A 88 11.45 4.46 21.80
C LEU A 88 11.95 5.44 22.86
N GLY A 89 13.23 5.36 23.22
CA GLY A 89 13.88 6.43 23.98
C GLY A 89 13.86 7.74 23.20
N GLU A 90 14.08 8.87 23.86
CA GLU A 90 13.99 10.21 23.25
C GLU A 90 14.84 10.37 21.97
N GLN A 91 16.10 9.94 22.03
CA GLN A 91 17.00 9.96 20.85
C GLN A 91 16.50 9.09 19.70
N GLN A 92 15.80 7.99 20.00
CA GLN A 92 15.22 7.14 18.98
C GLN A 92 13.97 7.77 18.39
N ARG A 93 13.13 8.42 19.20
CA ARG A 93 11.96 9.18 18.71
C ARG A 93 12.39 10.25 17.72
N GLU A 94 13.38 11.07 18.07
CA GLU A 94 13.88 12.10 17.16
C GLU A 94 14.47 11.49 15.87
N LYS A 95 15.26 10.42 15.98
CA LYS A 95 15.82 9.71 14.83
C LYS A 95 14.74 9.15 13.90
N TYR A 96 13.66 8.61 14.44
CA TYR A 96 12.58 8.02 13.65
C TYR A 96 11.58 9.06 13.13
N ALA A 97 11.40 10.17 13.83
CA ALA A 97 10.64 11.33 13.33
C ALA A 97 11.22 11.85 12.02
N LYS A 98 12.56 11.98 11.95
CA LYS A 98 13.29 12.34 10.71
C LYS A 98 13.13 11.34 9.56
N LYS A 99 12.61 10.13 9.82
CA LYS A 99 12.33 9.10 8.81
C LYS A 99 10.86 9.05 8.38
N ALA A 100 10.02 9.89 8.97
CA ALA A 100 8.60 9.97 8.68
C ALA A 100 8.18 11.41 8.38
N GLU A 101 9.05 12.20 7.75
CA GLU A 101 8.79 13.60 7.39
C GLU A 101 7.86 13.70 6.17
N VAL A 102 8.02 12.75 5.24
CA VAL A 102 7.30 12.68 3.97
C VAL A 102 6.69 11.30 3.83
N ALA A 103 5.51 11.21 3.22
CA ALA A 103 4.92 9.96 2.80
C ALA A 103 4.50 9.99 1.32
N PHE A 104 4.60 8.82 0.69
CA PHE A 104 3.98 8.53 -0.59
C PHE A 104 2.69 7.75 -0.33
N GLU A 105 1.58 8.33 -0.74
CA GLU A 105 0.23 7.79 -0.60
C GLU A 105 -0.12 6.95 -1.84
N PHE A 106 -0.72 5.78 -1.61
CA PHE A 106 -1.14 4.83 -2.63
C PHE A 106 -2.51 4.25 -2.29
N ASP A 107 -3.21 3.79 -3.33
CA ASP A 107 -4.27 2.81 -3.19
C ASP A 107 -3.66 1.41 -2.98
N SER A 108 -4.06 0.70 -1.92
CA SER A 108 -3.53 -0.62 -1.59
C SER A 108 -3.70 -1.64 -2.71
N ASP A 109 -4.83 -1.62 -3.41
CA ASP A 109 -5.14 -2.61 -4.45
C ASP A 109 -4.37 -2.31 -5.74
N GLU A 110 -4.15 -1.03 -6.06
CA GLU A 110 -3.41 -0.61 -7.24
C GLU A 110 -1.94 -1.09 -7.21
N ILE A 111 -1.29 -1.03 -6.05
CA ILE A 111 0.10 -1.48 -5.90
C ILE A 111 0.21 -2.97 -5.49
N GLY A 112 -0.92 -3.63 -5.24
CA GLY A 112 -0.98 -5.02 -4.80
C GLY A 112 -0.38 -5.22 -3.41
N ALA A 113 -0.66 -4.30 -2.49
CA ALA A 113 -0.22 -4.39 -1.11
C ALA A 113 -1.16 -5.31 -0.31
N THR A 114 -0.57 -6.15 0.54
CA THR A 114 -1.32 -7.02 1.44
C THR A 114 -1.07 -6.63 2.89
N GLN A 115 -2.14 -6.56 3.68
CA GLN A 115 -2.02 -6.32 5.12
C GLN A 115 -1.44 -7.56 5.82
N ILE A 116 -0.42 -7.33 6.65
CA ILE A 116 0.18 -8.34 7.51
C ILE A 116 -0.51 -8.30 8.87
N ARG A 117 -1.02 -9.45 9.32
CA ARG A 117 -1.48 -9.62 10.69
C ARG A 117 -0.29 -9.62 11.65
N SER A 118 0.03 -8.46 12.20
CA SER A 118 1.07 -8.34 13.22
C SER A 118 0.55 -8.82 14.57
N THR A 119 1.28 -9.71 15.24
CA THR A 119 0.97 -10.16 16.61
C THR A 119 1.16 -9.07 17.66
N ARG A 120 1.71 -7.91 17.28
CA ARG A 120 1.97 -6.76 18.16
C ARG A 120 1.04 -5.58 17.90
N GLY A 121 -0.05 -5.79 17.18
CA GLY A 121 -1.04 -4.74 16.87
C GLY A 121 -0.53 -3.64 15.94
N ARG A 122 0.55 -3.90 15.19
CA ARG A 122 1.05 -2.96 14.16
C ARG A 122 0.19 -3.07 12.91
N ASP A 123 -0.08 -1.93 12.31
CA ASP A 123 -0.68 -1.83 11.00
C ASP A 123 0.45 -1.82 9.94
N ILE A 124 0.63 -2.95 9.27
CA ILE A 124 1.71 -3.16 8.31
C ILE A 124 1.12 -3.69 7.04
N TRP A 125 1.46 -3.02 5.93
CA TRP A 125 1.12 -3.42 4.58
C TRP A 125 2.41 -3.69 3.82
N VAL A 126 2.41 -4.71 2.97
CA VAL A 126 3.61 -5.11 2.23
C VAL A 126 3.29 -5.34 0.77
N VAL A 127 4.12 -4.78 -0.10
CA VAL A 127 4.23 -5.15 -1.50
C VAL A 127 5.38 -6.16 -1.60
N HIS A 128 5.06 -7.43 -1.79
CA HIS A 128 6.01 -8.53 -1.70
C HIS A 128 6.90 -8.66 -2.93
N ASP A 129 8.20 -8.93 -2.70
CA ASP A 129 9.20 -9.35 -3.69
C ASP A 129 9.40 -8.44 -4.91
N LYS A 130 8.87 -7.21 -4.88
CA LYS A 130 9.00 -6.23 -5.96
C LYS A 130 9.17 -4.82 -5.41
N ASP A 131 9.75 -3.98 -6.25
CA ASP A 131 9.80 -2.53 -6.05
C ASP A 131 8.46 -1.90 -6.45
N ILE A 132 8.17 -0.70 -5.96
CA ILE A 132 7.05 0.10 -6.46
C ILE A 132 7.59 1.07 -7.51
N ILE A 133 7.10 0.95 -8.74
CA ILE A 133 7.44 1.84 -9.85
C ILE A 133 6.36 2.92 -9.92
N LEU A 134 6.74 4.16 -9.59
CA LEU A 134 5.80 5.28 -9.47
C LEU A 134 5.09 5.63 -10.78
N GLY A 135 5.67 5.31 -11.94
CA GLY A 135 5.02 5.50 -13.24
C GLY A 135 3.91 4.49 -13.55
N ASN A 136 3.78 3.41 -12.76
CA ASN A 136 2.81 2.34 -12.99
C ASN A 136 1.58 2.41 -12.06
N CYS A 137 1.50 3.43 -11.20
CA CYS A 137 0.39 3.60 -10.27
C CYS A 137 0.14 5.09 -9.98
N ALA A 138 -1.07 5.43 -9.54
CA ALA A 138 -1.36 6.72 -8.97
C ALA A 138 -0.69 6.86 -7.60
N TRP A 139 -0.14 8.04 -7.33
CA TRP A 139 0.44 8.35 -6.03
C TRP A 139 0.38 9.85 -5.74
N ARG A 140 0.47 10.19 -4.45
CA ARG A 140 0.57 11.57 -3.98
C ARG A 140 1.64 11.69 -2.91
N LYS A 141 2.46 12.74 -3.01
CA LYS A 141 3.37 13.14 -1.92
C LYS A 141 2.61 13.94 -0.87
N VAL A 142 2.74 13.55 0.38
CA VAL A 142 2.13 14.22 1.54
C VAL A 142 3.19 14.43 2.62
N TYR A 143 3.03 15.50 3.40
CA TYR A 143 3.94 15.84 4.50
C TYR A 143 3.30 15.54 5.84
N THR A 144 4.07 14.99 6.76
CA THR A 144 3.62 14.74 8.13
C THR A 144 3.54 16.08 8.86
N ARG A 145 2.48 16.29 9.64
CA ARG A 145 2.39 17.48 10.51
C ARG A 145 3.36 17.27 11.68
N MET A 146 4.43 18.06 11.70
CA MET A 146 5.35 18.14 12.85
C MET A 146 4.70 18.87 14.01
#